data_AF-A0A7C4ETV4-F1
#
_entry.id   AF-A0A7C4ETV4-F1
#
_cell.length_a   1.000
_cell.length_b   1.000
_cell.length_c   1.000
_cell.angle_alpha   90.00
_cell.angle_beta   90.00
_cell.angle_gamma   90.00
#
_symmetry.space_group_name_H-M   'P 1'
#
loop_
_entity.id
_entity.type
_entity.pdbx_description
1 polymer ?
#
loop_
_entity_poly.entity_id
_entity_poly.type
_entity_poly.pdbx_seq_one_letter_code
_entity_poly.pdbx_strand_id
1 'polypeptide(L)'
;EHDAKPSEQSIISNHFGEADFFAILVKDMATGHAHCESYIENPFQTLERQKGVRVAELLAEQGVDEVMCKADLSGKGAGYALEALEIALSRTELTRLSEVIAEVSRES
;
A
#
# COMPACT_ATOMS: atom_id res chain seq x y z
N GLU A 1 7.85 -7.48 21.35
CA GLU A 1 8.81 -6.37 21.19
C GLU A 1 8.05 -5.18 20.60
N HIS A 2 8.47 -3.95 20.92
CA HIS A 2 7.63 -2.75 20.86
C HIS A 2 7.01 -2.51 19.47
N ASP A 3 5.68 -2.40 19.48
CA ASP A 3 4.75 -1.96 18.46
C ASP A 3 5.08 -0.53 17.98
N ALA A 4 6.19 -0.39 17.25
CA ALA A 4 6.64 0.89 16.75
C ALA A 4 5.66 1.33 15.65
N LYS A 5 4.86 2.36 15.97
CA LYS A 5 3.98 2.99 14.99
C LYS A 5 4.77 3.31 13.71
N PRO A 6 4.23 3.00 12.53
CA PRO A 6 4.90 3.32 11.27
C PRO A 6 5.15 4.82 11.15
N SER A 7 6.19 5.17 10.40
CA SER A 7 6.59 6.54 10.11
C SER A 7 7.11 6.62 8.67
N GLU A 8 7.42 7.82 8.19
CA GLU A 8 8.05 8.01 6.87
C GLU A 8 9.41 7.31 6.74
N GLN A 9 10.06 6.96 7.86
CA GLN A 9 11.30 6.19 7.87
C GLN A 9 11.09 4.67 7.83
N SER A 10 9.84 4.20 7.92
CA SER A 10 9.50 2.77 7.80
C SER A 10 9.84 2.23 6.42
N ILE A 11 10.16 0.94 6.38
CA ILE A 11 10.51 0.23 5.15
C ILE A 11 9.27 -0.30 4.44
N ILE A 12 9.28 -0.29 3.11
CA ILE A 12 8.24 -0.90 2.29
C ILE A 12 8.41 -2.42 2.33
N SER A 13 7.35 -3.13 2.74
CA SER A 13 7.33 -4.58 2.81
C SER A 13 7.51 -5.23 1.44
N ASN A 14 8.24 -6.35 1.40
CA ASN A 14 8.34 -7.21 0.22
C ASN A 14 7.10 -8.12 0.04
N HIS A 15 6.24 -8.19 1.04
CA HIS A 15 5.09 -9.09 1.09
C HIS A 15 3.81 -8.29 1.31
N PHE A 16 3.02 -8.12 0.24
CA PHE A 16 1.79 -7.31 0.27
C PHE A 16 0.79 -7.79 1.33
N GLY A 17 0.36 -9.05 1.27
CA GLY A 17 -0.66 -9.57 2.20
C GLY A 17 -0.18 -9.77 3.65
N GLU A 18 1.11 -9.61 3.93
CA GLU A 18 1.70 -9.88 5.25
C GLU A 18 2.29 -8.64 5.90
N ALA A 19 2.29 -7.50 5.21
CA ALA A 19 2.73 -6.23 5.77
C ALA A 19 1.96 -5.92 7.06
N ASP A 20 2.65 -5.43 8.10
CA ASP A 20 2.04 -5.06 9.38
C ASP A 20 1.11 -3.86 9.23
N PHE A 21 1.49 -2.92 8.36
CA PHE A 21 0.77 -1.67 8.12
C PHE A 21 0.74 -1.30 6.64
N PHE A 22 -0.28 -0.55 6.26
CA PHE A 22 -0.41 0.14 4.98
C PHE A 22 -0.43 1.66 5.22
N ALA A 23 0.34 2.41 4.46
CA ALA A 23 0.31 3.87 4.49
C ALA A 23 -0.66 4.38 3.43
N ILE A 24 -1.59 5.24 3.82
CA ILE A 24 -2.51 5.92 2.89
C ILE A 24 -1.90 7.26 2.52
N LEU A 25 -1.62 7.42 1.23
CA LEU A 25 -1.06 8.64 0.68
C LEU A 25 -2.13 9.43 -0.03
N VAL A 26 -2.16 10.73 0.23
CA VAL A 26 -3.04 11.66 -0.47
C VAL A 26 -2.18 12.64 -1.24
N LYS A 27 -2.44 12.71 -2.54
CA LYS A 27 -1.83 13.67 -3.45
C LYS A 27 -2.79 14.81 -3.75
N ASP A 28 -2.35 16.02 -3.45
CA ASP A 28 -3.06 17.21 -3.87
C ASP A 28 -2.79 17.45 -5.36
N MET A 29 -3.83 17.35 -6.20
CA MET A 29 -3.70 17.50 -7.65
C MET A 29 -3.44 18.95 -8.11
N ALA A 30 -3.72 19.95 -7.27
CA ALA A 30 -3.43 21.35 -7.59
C ALA A 30 -1.97 21.70 -7.33
N THR A 31 -1.39 21.16 -6.25
CA THR A 31 0.02 21.43 -5.87
C THR A 31 1.00 20.35 -6.33
N GLY A 32 0.50 19.16 -6.68
CA GLY A 32 1.29 17.96 -6.95
C GLY A 32 1.87 17.31 -5.68
N HIS A 33 1.71 17.91 -4.51
CA HIS A 33 2.35 17.43 -3.28
C HIS A 33 1.59 16.23 -2.70
N ALA A 34 2.32 15.15 -2.42
CA ALA A 34 1.80 14.00 -1.71
C ALA A 34 2.24 14.01 -0.25
N HIS A 35 1.40 13.48 0.64
CA HIS A 35 1.73 13.26 2.04
C HIS A 35 1.05 12.00 2.56
N CYS A 36 1.58 11.44 3.66
CA CYS A 36 0.92 10.35 4.36
C CYS A 36 -0.22 10.92 5.22
N GLU A 37 -1.46 10.54 4.91
CA GLU A 37 -2.63 10.95 5.67
C GLU A 37 -2.80 10.07 6.91
N SER A 38 -2.67 8.75 6.74
CA SER A 38 -2.91 7.79 7.81
C SER A 38 -2.15 6.48 7.61
N TYR A 39 -2.13 5.67 8.67
CA TYR A 39 -1.61 4.31 8.66
C TYR A 39 -2.69 3.34 9.12
N ILE A 40 -2.81 2.23 8.41
CA ILE A 40 -3.80 1.19 8.66
C ILE A 40 -3.07 -0.08 9.05
N GLU A 41 -3.38 -0.60 10.23
CA GLU A 41 -2.90 -1.91 10.67
C GLU A 41 -3.54 -3.02 9.83
N ASN A 42 -2.78 -4.07 9.51
CA ASN A 42 -3.28 -5.22 8.78
C ASN A 42 -3.97 -6.22 9.73
N PRO A 43 -5.32 -6.33 9.74
CA PRO A 43 -6.00 -7.26 10.63
C PRO A 43 -5.91 -8.72 10.18
N PHE A 44 -5.36 -8.98 8.98
CA PHE A 44 -5.42 -10.28 8.31
C PHE A 44 -4.13 -11.09 8.41
N GLN A 45 -3.14 -10.62 9.19
CA GLN A 45 -1.84 -11.30 9.31
C GLN A 45 -1.96 -12.74 9.81
N THR A 46 -2.98 -13.03 10.62
CA THR A 46 -3.24 -14.34 11.22
C THR A 46 -4.05 -15.29 10.31
N LEU A 47 -4.57 -14.81 9.19
CA LEU A 47 -5.33 -15.67 8.27
C LEU A 47 -4.41 -16.69 7.58
N GLU A 48 -4.82 -17.95 7.50
CA GLU A 48 -3.99 -18.99 6.87
C GLU A 48 -3.88 -18.82 5.34
N ARG A 49 -4.88 -18.20 4.70
CA ARG A 49 -4.98 -18.07 3.23
C ARG A 49 -5.64 -16.76 2.83
N GLN A 50 -5.43 -16.38 1.58
CA GLN A 50 -6.08 -15.23 0.94
C GLN A 50 -5.85 -13.87 1.63
N LYS A 51 -4.80 -13.74 2.46
CA LYS A 51 -4.46 -12.48 3.15
C LYS A 51 -4.44 -11.28 2.21
N GLY A 52 -3.74 -11.42 1.08
CA GLY A 52 -3.64 -10.34 0.09
C GLY A 52 -4.98 -9.97 -0.58
N VAL A 53 -5.92 -10.91 -0.72
CA VAL A 53 -7.27 -10.58 -1.24
C VAL A 53 -8.04 -9.75 -0.23
N ARG A 54 -8.00 -10.14 1.06
CA ARG A 54 -8.66 -9.40 2.14
C ARG A 54 -8.05 -8.00 2.35
N VAL A 55 -6.74 -7.88 2.17
CA VAL A 55 -6.06 -6.58 2.15
C VAL A 55 -6.55 -5.73 0.98
N ALA A 56 -6.68 -6.27 -0.23
CA ALA A 56 -7.19 -5.52 -1.39
C ALA A 56 -8.61 -4.98 -1.13
N GLU A 57 -9.48 -5.81 -0.54
CA GLU A 57 -10.83 -5.39 -0.12
C GLU A 57 -10.78 -4.27 0.92
N LEU A 58 -9.92 -4.40 1.94
CA LEU A 58 -9.74 -3.37 2.97
C LEU A 58 -9.28 -2.04 2.37
N LEU A 59 -8.32 -2.05 1.45
CA LEU A 59 -7.83 -0.82 0.80
C LEU A 59 -8.90 -0.18 -0.10
N ALA A 60 -9.74 -0.99 -0.75
CA ALA A 60 -10.89 -0.48 -1.51
C ALA A 60 -11.91 0.23 -0.61
N GLU A 61 -12.17 -0.29 0.59
CA GLU A 61 -13.05 0.36 1.57
C GLU A 61 -12.51 1.71 2.05
N GLN A 62 -11.20 1.96 1.93
CA GLN A 62 -10.58 3.25 2.24
C GLN A 62 -10.60 4.22 1.06
N GLY A 63 -11.14 3.82 -0.09
CA GLY A 63 -11.21 4.65 -1.29
C GLY A 63 -9.86 4.82 -2.00
N VAL A 64 -8.92 3.89 -1.81
CA VAL A 64 -7.65 3.87 -2.54
C VAL A 64 -7.90 3.60 -4.02
N ASP A 65 -7.28 4.39 -4.89
CA ASP A 65 -7.33 4.27 -6.34
C ASP A 65 -6.09 3.58 -6.93
N GLU A 66 -4.94 3.65 -6.24
CA GLU A 66 -3.70 2.98 -6.62
C GLU A 66 -2.98 2.35 -5.43
N VAL A 67 -2.49 1.12 -5.62
CA VAL A 67 -1.57 0.44 -4.71
C VAL A 67 -0.19 0.38 -5.34
N MET A 68 0.77 1.01 -4.68
CA MET A 68 2.20 0.86 -5.02
C MET A 68 2.87 -0.11 -4.04
N CYS A 69 3.48 -1.19 -4.54
CA CYS A 69 4.14 -2.17 -3.69
C CYS A 69 5.36 -2.83 -4.35
N LYS A 70 6.24 -3.45 -3.54
CA LYS A 70 7.40 -4.20 -4.06
C LYS A 70 7.02 -5.55 -4.67
N ALA A 71 6.01 -6.18 -4.07
CA ALA A 71 5.57 -7.50 -4.44
C ALA A 71 5.04 -7.53 -5.89
N ASP A 72 5.51 -8.48 -6.68
CA ASP A 72 4.85 -8.78 -7.95
C ASP A 72 3.54 -9.53 -7.66
N LEU A 73 2.41 -8.92 -8.01
CA LEU A 73 1.07 -9.52 -7.83
C LEU A 73 0.47 -10.06 -9.13
N SER A 74 1.22 -10.03 -10.24
CA SER A 74 0.76 -10.56 -11.52
C SER A 74 0.39 -12.04 -11.42
N GLY A 75 -0.81 -12.39 -11.89
CA GLY A 75 -1.36 -13.75 -11.81
C GLY A 75 -1.63 -14.25 -10.39
N LYS A 76 -1.58 -13.39 -9.37
CA LYS A 76 -1.89 -13.73 -7.97
C LYS A 76 -3.27 -13.25 -7.58
N GLY A 77 -3.88 -13.93 -6.60
CA GLY A 77 -5.23 -13.60 -6.13
C GLY A 77 -5.40 -12.13 -5.70
N ALA A 78 -4.39 -11.54 -5.05
CA ALA A 78 -4.42 -10.13 -4.68
C ALA A 78 -4.40 -9.19 -5.91
N GLY A 79 -3.64 -9.51 -6.95
CA GLY A 79 -3.62 -8.73 -8.19
C GLY A 79 -4.97 -8.77 -8.90
N TYR A 80 -5.57 -9.96 -9.02
CA TYR A 80 -6.92 -10.09 -9.59
C TYR A 80 -7.99 -9.37 -8.76
N ALA A 81 -7.86 -9.36 -7.44
CA ALA A 81 -8.79 -8.65 -6.57
C ALA A 81 -8.69 -7.12 -6.76
N LEU A 82 -7.47 -6.57 -6.79
CA LEU A 82 -7.24 -5.15 -7.04
C LEU A 82 -7.80 -4.72 -8.41
N GLU A 83 -7.54 -5.51 -9.45
CA GLU A 83 -8.09 -5.28 -10.80
C GLU A 83 -9.62 -5.28 -10.80
N ALA A 84 -10.25 -6.26 -10.15
CA ALA A 84 -11.70 -6.35 -10.06
C ALA A 84 -12.33 -5.22 -9.23
N LEU A 85 -11.56 -4.60 -8.34
CA LEU A 85 -11.94 -3.44 -7.52
C LEU A 85 -11.59 -2.10 -8.19
N GLU A 86 -11.11 -2.13 -9.44
CA GLU A 86 -10.68 -0.96 -10.22
C GLU A 86 -9.53 -0.17 -9.57
N ILE A 87 -8.71 -0.84 -8.77
CA ILE A 87 -7.52 -0.26 -8.13
C ILE A 87 -6.30 -0.53 -9.00
N ALA A 88 -5.62 0.55 -9.40
CA ALA A 88 -4.37 0.47 -10.14
C ALA A 88 -3.28 -0.19 -9.29
N LEU A 89 -2.38 -0.94 -9.94
CA LEU A 89 -1.25 -1.58 -9.27
C LEU A 89 0.04 -1.13 -9.94
N SER A 90 0.94 -0.50 -9.17
CA SER A 90 2.29 -0.15 -9.59
C SER A 90 3.34 -0.87 -8.75
N ARG A 91 4.45 -1.24 -9.41
CA ARG A 91 5.61 -1.81 -8.73
C ARG A 91 6.61 -0.72 -8.40
N THR A 92 7.14 -0.75 -7.19
CA THR A 92 8.24 0.11 -6.76
C THR A 92 9.41 -0.73 -6.23
N GLU A 93 10.62 -0.21 -6.37
CA GLU A 93 11.81 -0.77 -5.72
C GLU A 93 12.32 0.13 -4.58
N LEU A 94 11.62 1.25 -4.31
CA LEU A 94 11.94 2.19 -3.24
C LEU A 94 11.83 1.52 -1.87
N THR A 95 12.74 1.83 -0.97
CA THR A 95 12.88 1.09 0.29
C THR A 95 12.13 1.74 1.43
N ARG A 96 12.00 3.06 1.43
CA ARG A 96 11.37 3.82 2.51
C ARG A 96 10.10 4.52 2.06
N LEU A 97 9.19 4.72 2.99
CA LEU A 97 7.95 5.46 2.73
C LEU A 97 8.23 6.91 2.31
N SER A 98 9.22 7.58 2.89
CA SER A 98 9.63 8.94 2.48
C SER A 98 10.05 9.02 1.02
N GLU A 99 10.72 7.99 0.50
CA GLU A 99 11.10 7.90 -0.91
C GLU A 99 9.87 7.75 -1.80
N VAL A 100 8.92 6.91 -1.38
CA VAL A 100 7.64 6.71 -2.06
C VAL A 100 6.82 8.00 -2.11
N ILE A 101 6.69 8.72 -0.99
CA ILE A 101 5.97 10.01 -0.94
C ILE A 101 6.60 11.02 -1.91
N ALA A 102 7.93 11.08 -1.94
CA ALA A 102 8.66 11.95 -2.86
C ALA A 102 8.44 11.56 -4.33
N GLU A 103 8.25 10.28 -4.63
CA GLU A 103 7.98 9.79 -5.99
C GLU A 103 6.56 10.13 -6.44
N VAL A 104 5.55 9.85 -5.61
CA VAL A 104 4.15 10.19 -5.90
C VAL A 104 3.98 11.71 -6.11
N SER A 105 4.81 12.52 -5.43
CA SER A 105 4.84 13.98 -5.61
C SER A 105 5.47 14.44 -6.94
N ARG A 106 6.21 13.57 -7.64
CA ARG A 106 6.87 13.88 -8.93
C ARG A 106 6.07 13.41 -10.12
N GLU A 107 5.33 12.32 -9.98
CA GLU A 107 4.39 11.88 -11.01
C GLU A 107 3.36 13.00 -11.22
N SER A 108 2.89 13.22 -12.45
CA SER A 108 1.98 14.34 -12.80
C SER A 108 0.75 13.81 -13.51
#